data_AF-A0A8H5SQU6-F1
#
_entry.id   AF-A0A8H5SQU6-F1
#
_cell.length_a   1.000
_cell.length_b   1.000
_cell.length_c   1.000
_cell.angle_alpha   90.00
_cell.angle_beta   90.00
_cell.angle_gamma   90.00
#
_symmetry.space_group_name_H-M   'P 1'
#
loop_
_entity.id
_entity.type
_entity.pdbx_description
1 polymer ?
#
loop_
_entity_poly.entity_id
_entity_poly.type
_entity_poly.pdbx_seq_one_letter_code
_entity_poly.pdbx_strand_id
1 'polypeptide(L)'
;MKLTNFPALVPAFTAQIPINDPLIISSSLLNIPFIANAGTLVSEPGYEPPLEATFIHGSDFIRRDPDGQWVKLDVTSVARDASGAMLRFSYNGVVDMEGDEGKIRFETDAPGLRLLQDKLYVGSGRFIIEEDRPVIVEYKISEVNTRVYALGS
;
A
#
# COMPACT_ATOMS: atom_id res chain seq x y z
N MET A 1 -29.01 -9.93 5.78
CA MET A 1 -28.31 -11.12 6.29
C MET A 1 -27.04 -10.65 6.97
N LYS A 2 -26.86 -10.90 8.28
CA LYS A 2 -25.63 -10.52 8.98
C LYS A 2 -24.67 -11.71 8.84
N LEU A 3 -23.68 -11.60 7.96
CA LEU A 3 -22.61 -12.61 7.86
C LEU A 3 -21.83 -12.58 9.18
N THR A 4 -21.93 -13.63 9.97
CA THR A 4 -21.24 -13.76 11.26
C THR A 4 -19.89 -14.43 11.05
N ASN A 5 -18.87 -14.00 11.82
CA ASN A 5 -17.51 -14.56 11.85
C ASN A 5 -16.62 -14.37 10.59
N PHE A 6 -17.04 -13.55 9.62
CA PHE A 6 -16.15 -13.12 8.53
C PHE A 6 -15.39 -11.85 8.93
N PRO A 7 -14.10 -11.71 8.55
CA PRO A 7 -13.40 -10.45 8.66
C PRO A 7 -14.11 -9.35 7.89
N ALA A 8 -14.10 -8.13 8.42
CA ALA A 8 -14.61 -6.94 7.75
C ALA A 8 -13.44 -6.04 7.31
N LEU A 9 -13.64 -5.28 6.23
CA LEU A 9 -12.69 -4.27 5.78
C LEU A 9 -13.12 -2.90 6.30
N VAL A 10 -12.20 -2.21 6.98
CA VAL A 10 -12.37 -0.81 7.41
C VAL A 10 -11.46 0.05 6.55
N PRO A 11 -11.99 1.01 5.76
CA PRO A 11 -11.17 1.96 5.02
C PRO A 11 -10.17 2.63 5.95
N ALA A 12 -8.88 2.53 5.62
CA ALA A 12 -7.80 2.93 6.50
C ALA A 12 -6.96 4.04 5.89
N PHE A 13 -6.46 3.84 4.66
CA PHE A 13 -5.59 4.81 4.01
C PHE A 13 -5.83 4.87 2.50
N THR A 14 -5.47 6.02 1.93
CA THR A 14 -5.18 6.16 0.51
C THR A 14 -3.69 6.47 0.34
N ALA A 15 -2.99 5.69 -0.48
CA ALA A 15 -1.64 6.01 -0.93
C ALA A 15 -1.69 6.46 -2.39
N GLN A 16 -1.02 7.56 -2.73
CA GLN A 16 -0.83 8.02 -4.10
C GLN A 16 0.65 8.20 -4.36
N ILE A 17 1.19 7.43 -5.30
CA ILE A 17 2.63 7.29 -5.52
C ILE A 17 2.94 7.62 -6.98
N PRO A 18 3.41 8.83 -7.28
CA PRO A 18 3.98 9.14 -8.59
C PRO A 18 5.23 8.30 -8.84
N ILE A 19 5.35 7.74 -10.03
CA ILE A 19 6.44 6.83 -10.41
C ILE A 19 7.25 7.36 -11.60
N ASN A 20 8.53 6.99 -11.64
CA ASN A 20 9.40 7.19 -12.79
C ASN A 20 9.21 6.08 -13.83
N ASP A 21 9.82 6.26 -15.00
CA ASP A 21 9.87 5.24 -16.03
C ASP A 21 10.45 3.91 -15.51
N PRO A 22 9.92 2.76 -15.97
CA PRO A 22 10.45 1.46 -15.60
C PRO A 22 11.92 1.26 -15.97
N LEU A 23 12.71 0.79 -15.01
CA LEU A 23 14.07 0.32 -15.20
C LEU A 23 14.04 -1.18 -15.51
N ILE A 24 14.29 -1.54 -16.77
CA ILE A 24 14.27 -2.94 -17.21
C ILE A 24 15.56 -3.65 -16.77
N ILE A 25 15.43 -4.69 -15.96
CA ILE A 25 16.56 -5.48 -15.44
C ILE A 25 16.75 -6.75 -16.28
N SER A 26 15.65 -7.41 -16.64
CA SER A 26 15.64 -8.58 -17.52
C SER A 26 14.29 -8.70 -18.24
N SER A 27 14.12 -9.74 -19.06
CA SER A 27 12.85 -10.04 -19.72
C SER A 27 11.67 -10.27 -18.76
N SER A 28 11.94 -10.65 -17.51
CA SER A 28 10.91 -10.99 -16.50
C SER A 28 10.98 -10.12 -15.25
N LEU A 29 11.87 -9.12 -15.20
CA LEU A 29 12.07 -8.29 -14.02
C LEU A 29 12.32 -6.83 -14.41
N LEU A 30 11.56 -5.94 -13.79
CA LEU A 30 11.77 -4.50 -13.86
C LEU A 30 11.66 -3.88 -12.47
N ASN A 31 12.25 -2.72 -12.30
CA ASN A 31 12.09 -1.88 -11.12
C ASN A 31 11.35 -0.60 -11.53
N ILE A 32 10.37 -0.17 -10.72
CA ILE A 32 9.67 1.09 -10.90
C ILE A 32 10.04 2.00 -9.71
N PRO A 33 10.93 2.98 -9.90
CA PRO A 33 11.29 3.92 -8.84
C PRO A 33 10.16 4.90 -8.56
N PHE A 34 9.97 5.22 -7.28
CA PHE A 34 9.06 6.31 -6.90
C PHE A 34 9.71 7.66 -7.24
N ILE A 35 8.89 8.67 -7.53
CA ILE A 35 9.36 10.06 -7.53
C ILE A 35 9.50 10.49 -6.05
N ALA A 36 10.73 10.74 -5.63
CA ALA A 36 11.03 11.07 -4.24
C ALA A 36 10.30 12.34 -3.79
N ASN A 37 9.71 12.29 -2.59
CA ASN A 37 8.98 13.39 -1.95
C ASN A 37 7.72 13.85 -2.69
N ALA A 38 7.20 13.07 -3.64
CA ALA A 38 6.00 13.42 -4.40
C ALA A 38 4.75 12.61 -3.99
N GLY A 39 4.94 11.41 -3.42
CA GLY A 39 3.83 10.54 -3.04
C GLY A 39 3.32 10.79 -1.62
N THR A 40 2.07 10.43 -1.37
CA THR A 40 1.38 10.59 -0.08
C THR A 40 0.81 9.27 0.44
N LEU A 41 0.72 9.17 1.76
CA LEU A 41 -0.03 8.15 2.49
C LEU A 41 -0.90 8.89 3.52
N VAL A 42 -2.21 8.84 3.32
CA VAL A 42 -3.18 9.61 4.11
C VAL A 42 -4.24 8.69 4.68
N SER A 43 -4.54 8.83 5.97
CA SER A 43 -5.62 8.10 6.62
C SER A 43 -6.99 8.55 6.13
N GLU A 44 -7.92 7.61 5.98
CA GLU A 44 -9.32 7.90 5.69
C GLU A 44 -9.98 8.61 6.89
N PRO A 45 -11.02 9.45 6.66
CA PRO A 45 -11.70 10.16 7.73
C PRO A 45 -12.21 9.21 8.84
N GLY A 46 -11.77 9.47 10.08
CA GLY A 46 -12.16 8.69 11.26
C GLY A 46 -11.35 7.41 11.49
N TYR A 47 -10.32 7.14 10.68
CA TYR A 47 -9.38 6.06 10.94
C TYR A 47 -8.33 6.48 11.98
N GLU A 48 -7.97 5.57 12.89
CA GLU A 48 -7.06 5.83 14.01
C GLU A 48 -5.85 4.86 14.02
N PRO A 49 -4.61 5.36 14.17
CA PRO A 49 -4.26 6.79 14.33
C PRO A 49 -4.38 7.57 13.00
N PRO A 50 -4.68 8.89 13.04
CA PRO A 50 -4.59 9.73 11.86
C PRO A 50 -3.15 9.78 11.36
N LEU A 51 -2.98 9.74 10.05
CA LEU A 51 -1.67 9.78 9.42
C LEU A 51 -1.74 10.64 8.16
N GLU A 52 -0.79 11.54 8.02
CA GLU A 52 -0.44 12.18 6.77
C GLU A 52 1.08 12.11 6.63
N ALA A 53 1.54 11.35 5.63
CA ALA A 53 2.96 11.12 5.41
C ALA A 53 3.32 11.25 3.93
N THR A 54 4.55 11.66 3.67
CA THR A 54 5.13 11.77 2.32
C THR A 54 6.13 10.64 2.09
N PHE A 55 6.03 9.96 0.96
CA PHE A 55 7.04 8.97 0.54
C PHE A 55 8.33 9.68 0.13
N ILE A 56 9.43 9.41 0.84
CA ILE A 56 10.73 10.07 0.62
C ILE A 56 11.69 9.23 -0.25
N HIS A 57 11.44 7.93 -0.36
CA HIS A 57 12.11 7.01 -1.27
C HIS A 57 11.24 5.78 -1.50
N GLY A 58 11.47 5.01 -2.55
CA GLY A 58 10.85 3.70 -2.71
C GLY A 58 10.94 3.19 -4.13
N SER A 59 10.60 1.92 -4.30
CA SER A 59 10.41 1.33 -5.61
C SER A 59 9.55 0.07 -5.52
N ASP A 60 9.07 -0.38 -6.66
CA ASP A 60 8.46 -1.68 -6.85
C ASP A 60 9.34 -2.56 -7.75
N PHE A 61 9.64 -3.79 -7.32
CA PHE A 61 10.16 -4.82 -8.20
C PHE A 61 9.00 -5.66 -8.76
N ILE A 62 8.74 -5.49 -10.05
CA ILE A 62 7.70 -6.25 -10.74
C ILE A 62 8.33 -7.45 -11.44
N ARG A 63 7.90 -8.65 -11.04
CA ARG A 63 8.29 -9.91 -11.66
C ARG A 63 7.14 -10.47 -12.48
N ARG A 64 7.38 -10.74 -13.75
CA ARG A 64 6.41 -11.39 -14.63
C ARG A 64 6.56 -12.90 -14.52
N ASP A 65 5.45 -13.60 -14.42
CA ASP A 65 5.45 -15.06 -14.52
C ASP A 65 5.77 -15.51 -15.96
N PRO A 66 6.25 -16.76 -16.17
CA PRO A 66 6.72 -17.23 -17.46
C PRO A 66 5.67 -17.19 -18.59
N ASP A 67 4.40 -17.33 -18.25
CA ASP A 67 3.27 -17.25 -19.20
C ASP A 67 2.75 -15.82 -19.41
N GLY A 68 3.27 -14.85 -18.66
CA GLY A 68 2.88 -13.44 -18.71
C GLY A 68 1.47 -13.15 -18.20
N GLN A 69 0.78 -14.11 -17.60
CA GLN A 69 -0.59 -13.91 -17.10
C GLN A 69 -0.62 -13.15 -15.79
N TRP A 70 0.41 -13.35 -14.95
CA TRP A 70 0.50 -12.76 -13.63
C TRP A 70 1.78 -11.95 -13.46
N VAL A 71 1.70 -10.92 -12.64
CA VAL A 71 2.88 -10.24 -12.11
C VAL A 71 2.86 -10.25 -10.60
N LYS A 72 4.05 -10.41 -10.01
CA LYS A 72 4.27 -10.29 -8.58
C LYS A 72 4.92 -8.95 -8.29
N LEU A 73 4.31 -8.22 -7.35
CA LEU A 73 4.80 -6.92 -6.87
C LEU A 73 5.58 -7.08 -5.58
N ASP A 74 6.64 -6.30 -5.45
CA ASP A 74 7.47 -6.23 -4.26
C ASP A 74 7.90 -4.79 -4.01
N VAL A 75 6.98 -4.08 -3.36
CA VAL A 75 7.13 -2.66 -3.04
C VAL A 75 7.82 -2.52 -1.70
N THR A 76 8.87 -1.71 -1.66
CA THR A 76 9.48 -1.25 -0.41
C THR A 76 9.77 0.24 -0.49
N SER A 77 9.39 0.96 0.56
CA SER A 77 9.49 2.41 0.63
C SER A 77 9.62 2.88 2.08
N VAL A 78 10.04 4.14 2.26
CA VAL A 78 9.88 4.86 3.52
C VAL A 78 9.05 6.11 3.31
N ALA A 79 8.11 6.32 4.22
CA ALA A 79 7.35 7.55 4.36
C ALA A 79 7.76 8.31 5.62
N ARG A 80 7.60 9.63 5.59
CA ARG A 80 7.83 10.52 6.72
C ARG A 80 6.58 11.33 7.01
N ASP A 81 6.16 11.38 8.26
CA ASP A 81 5.02 12.22 8.67
C ASP A 81 5.44 13.67 8.97
N ALA A 82 4.46 14.53 9.27
CA ALA A 82 4.70 15.92 9.63
C ALA A 82 5.51 16.12 10.92
N SER A 83 5.55 15.12 11.82
CA SER A 83 6.36 15.16 13.03
C SER A 83 7.82 14.79 12.79
N GLY A 84 8.13 14.22 11.62
CA GLY A 84 9.44 13.68 11.26
C GLY A 84 9.60 12.19 11.57
N ALA A 85 8.55 11.52 12.04
CA ALA A 85 8.56 10.08 12.25
C ALA A 85 8.70 9.35 10.92
N MET A 86 9.46 8.25 10.94
CA MET A 86 9.68 7.41 9.76
C MET A 86 8.84 6.14 9.84
N LEU A 87 8.30 5.74 8.70
CA LEU A 87 7.57 4.49 8.54
C LEU A 87 8.10 3.74 7.33
N ARG A 88 8.47 2.48 7.50
CA ARG A 88 8.60 1.55 6.37
C ARG A 88 7.19 1.25 5.86
N PHE A 89 7.01 1.38 4.55
CA PHE A 89 5.84 0.89 3.82
C PHE A 89 6.27 -0.27 2.94
N SER A 90 5.51 -1.37 2.99
CA SER A 90 5.69 -2.47 2.06
C SER A 90 4.36 -2.99 1.57
N TYR A 91 4.33 -3.31 0.27
CA TYR A 91 3.19 -3.88 -0.41
C TYR A 91 3.66 -5.11 -1.20
N ASN A 92 2.97 -6.23 -0.99
CA ASN A 92 3.20 -7.45 -1.76
C ASN A 92 1.86 -7.92 -2.32
N GLY A 93 1.74 -7.91 -3.64
CA GLY A 93 0.55 -8.32 -4.39
C GLY A 93 0.88 -9.30 -5.51
N VAL A 94 -0.14 -9.99 -5.97
CA VAL A 94 -0.11 -10.78 -7.21
C VAL A 94 -1.26 -10.25 -8.04
N VAL A 95 -0.97 -9.88 -9.28
CA VAL A 95 -1.81 -9.04 -10.13
C VAL A 95 -2.07 -9.79 -11.42
N ASP A 96 -3.33 -9.97 -11.80
CA ASP A 96 -3.67 -10.18 -13.20
C ASP A 96 -3.82 -8.81 -13.87
N MET A 97 -3.84 -8.77 -15.20
CA MET A 97 -3.89 -7.51 -15.95
C MET A 97 -5.18 -6.68 -15.69
N GLU A 98 -6.12 -7.13 -14.86
CA GLU A 98 -7.38 -6.44 -14.53
C GLU A 98 -7.38 -5.76 -13.15
N GLY A 99 -6.48 -6.13 -12.22
CA GLY A 99 -6.41 -5.49 -10.91
C GLY A 99 -5.36 -6.06 -9.96
N ASP A 100 -4.93 -5.24 -9.00
CA ASP A 100 -3.95 -5.60 -7.99
C ASP A 100 -4.59 -5.68 -6.60
N GLU A 101 -4.48 -6.84 -5.96
CA GLU A 101 -4.71 -6.98 -4.51
C GLU A 101 -3.46 -7.51 -3.80
N GLY A 102 -3.20 -6.91 -2.63
CA GLY A 102 -1.98 -7.21 -1.91
C GLY A 102 -2.04 -6.88 -0.44
N LYS A 103 -1.05 -7.42 0.27
CA LYS A 103 -0.88 -7.21 1.71
C LYS A 103 0.03 -6.01 1.93
N ILE A 104 -0.37 -5.16 2.87
CA ILE A 104 0.43 -4.02 3.33
C ILE A 104 0.96 -4.28 4.73
N ARG A 105 2.20 -3.86 4.97
CA ARG A 105 2.81 -3.83 6.30
C ARG A 105 3.50 -2.50 6.54
N PHE A 106 3.33 -2.00 7.76
CA PHE A 106 4.02 -0.84 8.29
C PHE A 106 5.02 -1.26 9.36
N GLU A 107 6.16 -0.58 9.43
CA GLU A 107 7.13 -0.72 10.53
C GLU A 107 7.63 0.67 10.94
N THR A 108 7.72 0.94 12.25
CA THR A 108 8.11 2.25 12.81
C THR A 108 8.49 2.13 14.28
N ASP A 109 9.35 3.00 14.78
CA ASP A 109 9.64 3.13 16.22
C ASP A 109 8.82 4.26 16.88
N ALA A 110 8.10 5.07 16.10
CA ALA A 110 7.33 6.19 16.59
C ALA A 110 6.17 5.74 17.49
N PRO A 111 6.13 6.14 18.78
CA PRO A 111 5.14 5.64 19.73
C PRO A 111 3.69 5.88 19.29
N GLY A 112 3.40 7.03 18.68
CA GLY A 112 2.06 7.40 18.20
C GLY A 112 1.58 6.58 17.00
N LEU A 113 2.49 5.93 16.27
CA LEU A 113 2.19 5.16 15.06
C LEU A 113 2.40 3.65 15.26
N ARG A 114 2.80 3.23 16.47
CA ARG A 114 3.11 1.84 16.78
C ARG A 114 1.96 0.89 16.47
N LEU A 115 0.71 1.33 16.69
CA LEU A 115 -0.51 0.57 16.39
C LEU A 115 -0.61 0.11 14.93
N LEU A 116 0.04 0.80 13.99
CA LEU A 116 0.01 0.41 12.58
C LEU A 116 0.72 -0.92 12.33
N GLN A 117 1.70 -1.29 13.15
CA GLN A 117 2.48 -2.51 13.00
C GLN A 117 1.72 -3.75 13.49
N ASP A 118 0.79 -3.55 14.43
CA ASP A 118 0.03 -4.62 15.08
C ASP A 118 -1.24 -4.99 14.29
N LYS A 119 -1.52 -4.26 13.21
CA LYS A 119 -2.73 -4.42 12.37
C LYS A 119 -2.42 -5.13 11.05
N LEU A 120 -3.44 -5.78 10.50
CA LEU A 120 -3.39 -6.40 9.18
C LEU A 120 -4.08 -5.50 8.15
N TYR A 121 -3.44 -5.30 7.01
CA TYR A 121 -3.97 -4.48 5.93
C TYR A 121 -3.97 -5.21 4.60
N VAL A 122 -5.00 -4.93 3.81
CA VAL A 122 -5.09 -5.30 2.39
C VAL A 122 -5.32 -4.04 1.58
N GLY A 123 -4.80 -4.01 0.36
CA GLY A 123 -4.95 -2.88 -0.54
C GLY A 123 -5.38 -3.33 -1.91
N SER A 124 -6.09 -2.45 -2.59
CA SER A 124 -6.37 -2.57 -4.02
C SER A 124 -5.69 -1.43 -4.77
N GLY A 125 -4.86 -1.80 -5.75
CA GLY A 125 -4.04 -0.89 -6.55
C GLY A 125 -4.66 -0.55 -7.91
N ARG A 126 -4.41 0.68 -8.39
CA ARG A 126 -4.71 1.07 -9.78
C ARG A 126 -3.73 2.13 -10.29
N PHE A 127 -3.54 2.16 -11.61
CA PHE A 127 -2.83 3.25 -12.28
C PHE A 127 -3.79 4.41 -12.57
N ILE A 128 -3.35 5.62 -12.28
CA ILE A 128 -3.96 6.87 -12.72
C ILE A 128 -3.01 7.47 -13.77
N ILE A 129 -3.52 7.62 -14.99
CA ILE A 129 -2.78 8.12 -16.13
C ILE A 129 -3.50 9.39 -16.60
N GLU A 130 -2.79 10.51 -16.51
CA GLU A 130 -3.24 11.82 -16.98
C GLU A 130 -2.21 12.36 -17.98
N GLU A 131 -2.68 13.08 -19.00
CA GLU A 131 -1.79 13.70 -19.99
C GLU A 131 -0.85 14.71 -19.31
N ASP A 132 0.42 14.73 -19.75
CA ASP A 132 1.48 15.60 -19.21
C ASP A 132 1.75 15.50 -17.70
N ARG A 133 1.33 14.40 -17.06
CA ARG A 133 1.63 14.12 -15.65
C ARG A 133 2.35 12.79 -15.47
N PRO A 134 3.15 12.64 -14.39
CA PRO A 134 3.66 11.33 -14.01
C PRO A 134 2.51 10.35 -13.79
N VAL A 135 2.72 9.10 -14.17
CA VAL A 135 1.81 8.02 -13.80
C VAL A 135 1.78 7.92 -12.27
N ILE A 136 0.59 7.80 -11.70
CA ILE A 136 0.39 7.62 -10.27
C ILE A 136 -0.13 6.20 -10.02
N VAL A 137 0.48 5.50 -9.07
CA VAL A 137 -0.10 4.29 -8.49
C VAL A 137 -0.91 4.70 -7.27
N GLU A 138 -2.22 4.43 -7.29
CA GLU A 138 -3.09 4.64 -6.15
C GLU A 138 -3.40 3.31 -5.47
N TYR A 139 -3.24 3.25 -4.15
CA TYR A 139 -3.73 2.15 -3.33
C TYR A 139 -4.86 2.62 -2.41
N LYS A 140 -6.00 1.93 -2.47
CA LYS A 140 -7.04 2.00 -1.45
C LYS A 140 -6.80 0.90 -0.43
N ILE A 141 -6.43 1.28 0.79
CA ILE A 141 -5.94 0.38 1.84
C ILE A 141 -7.01 0.26 2.93
N SER A 142 -7.34 -0.98 3.29
CA SER A 142 -8.26 -1.29 4.38
C SER A 142 -7.58 -2.08 5.49
N GLU A 143 -7.92 -1.78 6.74
CA GLU A 143 -7.63 -2.66 7.88
C GLU A 143 -8.55 -3.88 7.80
N VAL A 144 -7.98 -5.07 7.98
CA VAL A 144 -8.73 -6.31 8.17
C VAL A 144 -9.15 -6.40 9.63
N ASN A 145 -10.39 -6.05 9.91
CA ASN A 145 -10.96 -6.13 11.24
C ASN A 145 -11.42 -7.57 11.53
N THR A 146 -10.69 -8.24 12.41
CA THR A 146 -10.96 -9.61 12.87
C THR A 146 -11.64 -9.66 14.23
N ARG A 147 -12.12 -8.52 14.77
CA ARG A 147 -12.86 -8.51 16.04
C ARG A 147 -14.15 -9.31 15.90
N VAL A 148 -14.04 -10.60 16.19
CA VAL A 148 -15.11 -11.48 16.64
C VAL A 148 -15.84 -10.72 17.73
N TYR A 149 -17.17 -10.67 17.64
CA TYR A 149 -18.01 -10.26 18.75
C TYR A 149 -17.77 -11.22 19.93
N ALA A 150 -16.72 -11.00 20.70
CA ALA A 150 -16.52 -11.63 21.99
C ALA A 150 -17.42 -10.92 23.00
N LEU A 151 -18.75 -10.99 22.80
CA LEU A 151 -19.75 -10.64 23.79
C LEU A 151 -21.03 -11.47 23.54
N GLY A 152 -20.99 -12.70 24.03
CA GLY A 152 -22.14 -13.36 24.63
C GLY A 152 -21.75 -13.65 26.07
N SER A 153 -22.34 -12.86 26.98
CA SER A 153 -22.44 -13.00 28.45
C SER A 153 -22.00 -14.32 29.08
#